data_AF-A0A1F9G5G4-F1
#
_entry.id   AF-A0A1F9G5G4-F1
#
_cell.length_a   1.000
_cell.length_b   1.000
_cell.length_c   1.000
_cell.angle_alpha   90.00
_cell.angle_beta   90.00
_cell.angle_gamma   90.00
#
_symmetry.space_group_name_H-M   'P 1'
#
loop_
_entity.id
_entity.type
_entity.pdbx_description
1 polymer ?
#
loop_
_entity_poly.entity_id
_entity_poly.type
_entity_poly.pdbx_seq_one_letter_code
_entity_poly.pdbx_strand_id
1 'polypeptide(L)'
;MLPDMVTMNISLDEQAVEKLRAIAAKLDKPVEDLVAELVQGTLSEEERYRVAVREGIAQADAGRLVDLDDAFDRVTEKLKRMHAGQR
;
A
#
# COMPACT_ATOMS: atom_id res chain seq x y z
N MET A 1 -15.90 -21.34 7.89
CA MET A 1 -16.66 -20.75 6.78
C MET A 1 -15.66 -20.36 5.72
N LEU A 2 -15.84 -20.83 4.48
CA LEU A 2 -15.06 -20.33 3.36
C LEU A 2 -15.55 -18.90 3.05
N PRO A 3 -14.68 -17.97 2.67
CA PRO A 3 -15.11 -16.63 2.28
C PRO A 3 -16.09 -16.71 1.10
N ASP A 4 -17.17 -15.94 1.14
CA ASP A 4 -18.10 -15.83 0.03
C ASP A 4 -17.36 -15.22 -1.16
N MET A 5 -17.14 -16.02 -2.22
CA MET A 5 -16.52 -15.51 -3.43
C MET A 5 -17.50 -14.62 -4.19
N VAL A 6 -17.06 -13.42 -4.53
CA VAL A 6 -17.83 -12.45 -5.31
C VAL A 6 -17.12 -12.21 -6.64
N THR A 7 -17.86 -12.29 -7.74
CA THR A 7 -17.36 -11.97 -9.08
C THR A 7 -17.61 -10.50 -9.40
N MET A 8 -16.61 -9.83 -9.97
CA MET A 8 -16.69 -8.44 -10.39
C MET A 8 -16.23 -8.31 -11.85
N ASN A 9 -16.94 -7.50 -12.63
CA ASN A 9 -16.52 -7.11 -13.98
C ASN A 9 -15.80 -5.76 -13.91
N ILE A 10 -14.60 -5.70 -14.47
CA ILE A 10 -13.77 -4.51 -14.49
C ILE A 10 -13.40 -4.19 -15.94
N SER A 11 -13.52 -2.93 -16.32
CA SER A 11 -13.06 -2.46 -17.64
C SER A 11 -11.77 -1.68 -17.45
N LEU A 12 -10.75 -2.06 -18.21
CA LEU A 12 -9.44 -1.42 -18.24
C LEU A 12 -9.12 -1.04 -19.68
N ASP A 13 -8.23 -0.06 -19.85
CA ASP A 13 -7.69 0.22 -21.17
C ASP A 13 -6.79 -0.92 -21.67
N GLU A 14 -6.59 -0.98 -22.98
CA GLU A 14 -5.83 -2.04 -23.63
C GLU A 14 -4.37 -2.10 -23.15
N GLN A 15 -3.73 -0.94 -22.94
CA GLN A 15 -2.34 -0.88 -22.47
C GLN A 15 -2.20 -1.47 -21.06
N ALA A 16 -3.16 -1.23 -20.17
CA ALA A 16 -3.19 -1.79 -18.83
C ALA A 16 -3.37 -3.31 -18.88
N VAL A 17 -4.26 -3.82 -19.73
CA VAL A 17 -4.46 -5.26 -19.93
C VAL A 17 -3.20 -5.94 -20.44
N GLU A 18 -2.52 -5.34 -21.43
CA GLU A 18 -1.25 -5.86 -21.95
C GLU A 18 -0.16 -5.93 -20.88
N LYS A 19 -0.01 -4.85 -20.09
CA LYS A 19 0.94 -4.81 -18.98
C LYS A 19 0.64 -5.90 -17.94
N LEU A 20 -0.63 -6.06 -17.55
CA LEU A 20 -1.04 -7.09 -16.59
C LEU A 20 -0.72 -8.49 -17.10
N ARG A 21 -1.03 -8.79 -18.37
CA ARG A 21 -0.69 -10.08 -19.00
C ARG A 21 0.81 -10.33 -19.03
N ALA A 22 1.61 -9.33 -19.38
CA ALA A 22 3.06 -9.45 -19.42
C ALA A 22 3.66 -9.71 -18.02
N ILE A 23 3.11 -9.10 -16.98
CA ILE A 23 3.55 -9.33 -15.59
C ILE A 23 3.12 -10.72 -15.12
N ALA A 24 1.85 -11.09 -15.35
CA ALA A 24 1.31 -12.39 -14.96
C ALA A 24 2.11 -13.55 -15.61
N ALA A 25 2.46 -13.43 -16.89
CA ALA A 25 3.30 -14.40 -17.59
C ALA A 25 4.70 -14.52 -16.99
N LYS A 26 5.32 -13.41 -16.56
CA LYS A 26 6.64 -13.43 -15.89
C LYS A 26 6.60 -14.09 -14.51
N LEU A 27 5.45 -14.02 -13.85
CA LEU A 27 5.23 -14.56 -12.51
C LEU A 27 4.59 -15.96 -12.54
N ASP A 28 4.39 -16.54 -13.72
CA ASP A 28 3.74 -17.84 -13.95
C ASP A 28 2.41 -17.98 -13.19
N LYS A 29 1.54 -16.95 -13.33
CA LYS A 29 0.23 -16.94 -12.66
C LYS A 29 -0.90 -16.46 -13.58
N PRO A 30 -2.16 -16.82 -13.28
CA PRO A 30 -3.32 -16.24 -13.94
C PRO A 30 -3.40 -14.73 -13.74
N VAL A 31 -3.97 -14.02 -14.72
CA VAL A 31 -4.12 -12.55 -14.65
C VAL A 31 -5.10 -12.18 -13.55
N GLU A 32 -6.14 -12.99 -13.36
CA GLU A 32 -7.19 -12.79 -12.36
C GLU A 32 -6.61 -12.82 -10.95
N ASP A 33 -5.72 -13.78 -10.67
CA ASP A 33 -5.04 -13.90 -9.38
C ASP A 33 -4.13 -12.70 -9.12
N LEU A 34 -3.37 -12.27 -10.14
CA LEU A 34 -2.56 -11.05 -10.04
C LEU A 34 -3.41 -9.82 -9.75
N VAL A 35 -4.55 -9.66 -10.43
CA VAL A 35 -5.46 -8.53 -10.21
C VAL A 35 -6.05 -8.57 -8.80
N ALA A 36 -6.47 -9.75 -8.32
CA ALA A 36 -6.99 -9.92 -6.97
C ALA A 36 -5.94 -9.55 -5.91
N GLU A 37 -4.70 -10.02 -6.06
CA GLU A 37 -3.58 -9.67 -5.18
C GLU A 37 -3.30 -8.16 -5.18
N LEU A 38 -3.27 -7.52 -6.36
CA LEU A 38 -3.02 -6.09 -6.48
C LEU A 38 -4.14 -5.26 -5.86
N VAL A 39 -5.40 -5.65 -6.05
CA VAL A 39 -6.56 -4.98 -5.43
C VAL A 39 -6.48 -5.11 -3.91
N GLN A 40 -6.20 -6.30 -3.39
CA GLN A 40 -6.06 -6.51 -1.95
C GLN A 40 -4.90 -5.69 -1.35
N GLY A 41 -3.75 -5.68 -2.02
CA GLY A 41 -2.59 -4.88 -1.61
C GLY A 41 -2.92 -3.40 -1.57
N THR A 42 -3.51 -2.87 -2.64
CA THR A 42 -3.91 -1.47 -2.75
C THR A 42 -4.92 -1.09 -1.67
N LEU A 43 -5.94 -1.91 -1.42
CA LEU A 43 -6.93 -1.63 -0.37
C LEU A 43 -6.29 -1.61 1.02
N SER A 44 -5.36 -2.53 1.28
CA SER A 44 -4.64 -2.61 2.56
C SER A 44 -3.69 -1.43 2.77
N GLU A 45 -3.11 -0.89 1.69
CA GLU A 45 -2.28 0.31 1.71
C GLU A 45 -3.12 1.57 1.88
N GLU A 46 -4.21 1.70 1.13
CA GLU A 46 -5.18 2.80 1.24
C GLU A 46 -5.78 2.88 2.64
N GLU A 47 -6.16 1.75 3.24
CA GLU A 47 -6.68 1.72 4.61
C GLU A 47 -5.62 2.26 5.59
N ARG A 48 -4.40 1.73 5.53
CA ARG A 48 -3.30 2.20 6.38
C ARG A 48 -2.99 3.68 6.17
N TYR A 49 -2.96 4.14 4.94
CA TYR A 49 -2.68 5.53 4.61
C TYR A 49 -3.79 6.45 5.12
N ARG A 50 -5.06 6.12 4.87
CA ARG A 50 -6.21 6.92 5.33
C ARG A 50 -6.28 6.98 6.84
N VAL A 51 -6.01 5.88 7.54
CA VAL A 51 -5.91 5.86 9.01
C VAL A 51 -4.79 6.78 9.47
N ALA A 52 -3.59 6.65 8.93
CA ALA A 52 -2.45 7.48 9.31
C ALA A 52 -2.69 8.97 9.05
N VAL A 53 -3.28 9.33 7.91
CA VAL A 53 -3.64 10.73 7.59
C VAL A 53 -4.68 11.25 8.57
N ARG A 54 -5.74 10.48 8.84
CA ARG A 54 -6.78 10.86 9.79
C ARG A 54 -6.22 11.05 11.20
N GLU A 55 -5.32 10.19 11.64
CA GLU A 55 -4.62 10.32 12.92
C GLU A 55 -3.74 11.57 12.96
N GLY A 56 -3.00 11.85 11.88
CA GLY A 56 -2.19 13.06 11.76
C GLY A 56 -3.03 14.34 11.85
N ILE A 57 -4.17 14.38 11.16
CA ILE A 57 -5.13 15.50 11.25
C ILE A 57 -5.64 15.64 12.69
N ALA A 58 -6.08 14.55 13.33
CA ALA A 58 -6.58 14.59 14.70
C ALA A 58 -5.51 15.03 15.72
N GLN A 59 -4.23 14.72 15.48
CA GLN A 59 -3.12 15.21 16.31
C GLN A 59 -2.89 16.71 16.10
N ALA A 60 -2.93 17.18 14.85
CA ALA A 60 -2.82 18.60 14.52
C ALA A 60 -3.97 19.42 15.12
N ASP A 61 -5.22 18.94 15.00
CA ASP A 61 -6.41 19.57 15.59
C ASP A 61 -6.31 19.67 17.12
N ALA A 62 -5.66 18.69 17.76
CA ALA A 62 -5.39 18.69 19.19
C ALA A 62 -4.15 19.51 19.59
N GLY A 63 -3.54 20.25 18.66
CA GLY A 63 -2.35 21.09 18.89
C GLY A 63 -1.06 20.30 19.12
N ARG A 64 -1.06 18.98 18.87
CA ARG A 64 0.14 18.13 18.99
C ARG A 64 0.92 18.18 17.68
N LEU A 65 1.61 19.29 17.49
CA LEU A 65 2.53 19.53 16.37
C LEU A 65 3.96 19.21 16.81
N VAL A 66 4.77 18.77 15.86
CA VAL A 66 6.22 18.62 16.04
C VAL A 66 6.90 19.56 15.06
N ASP A 67 8.07 20.05 15.45
CA ASP A 67 8.92 20.79 14.54
C ASP A 67 9.35 19.88 13.37
N LEU A 68 9.48 20.47 12.18
CA LEU A 68 9.76 19.72 10.96
C LEU A 68 11.15 19.09 11.02
N ASP A 69 12.16 19.80 11.55
CA ASP A 69 13.53 19.30 11.62
C ASP A 69 13.61 18.13 12.62
N ASP A 70 12.94 18.26 13.77
CA ASP A 70 12.79 17.19 14.75
C ASP A 70 12.08 15.95 14.16
N ALA A 71 11.07 16.16 13.30
CA ALA A 71 10.38 15.06 12.64
C ALA A 71 11.31 14.33 11.65
N PHE A 72 12.10 15.07 10.87
CA PHE A 72 13.08 14.51 9.94
C PHE A 72 14.17 13.71 10.64
N ASP A 73 14.71 14.23 11.74
CA ASP A 73 15.74 13.54 12.52
C ASP A 73 15.22 12.22 13.09
N ARG A 74 14.00 12.20 13.63
CA ARG A 74 13.36 10.98 14.15
C ARG A 74 13.15 9.92 13.06
N VAL A 75 12.72 10.32 11.87
CA VAL A 75 12.54 9.39 10.73
C VAL A 75 13.89 8.85 10.28
N THR A 76 14.89 9.72 10.15
CA THR A 76 16.24 9.35 9.71
C THR A 76 16.89 8.35 10.66
N GLU A 77 16.79 8.57 11.98
CA GLU A 77 17.30 7.63 12.99
C GLU A 77 16.57 6.29 12.98
N LYS A 78 15.25 6.30 12.75
CA LYS A 78 14.46 5.06 12.62
C LYS A 78 14.90 4.24 11.40
N LEU A 79 15.10 4.90 10.25
CA LEU A 79 15.58 4.27 9.02
C LEU A 79 16.97 3.65 9.21
N LYS A 80 17.91 4.36 9.84
CA LYS A 80 19.26 3.83 10.15
C LYS A 80 19.19 2.56 10.99
N ARG A 81 18.33 2.51 12.02
CA ARG A 81 18.17 1.34 12.90
C ARG A 81 17.61 0.12 12.16
N MET A 82 16.67 0.30 11.24
CA MET A 82 16.13 -0.80 10.43
C MET A 82 17.19 -1.42 9.51
N HIS A 83 18.09 -0.61 8.94
CA HIS A 83 19.18 -1.11 8.10
C HIS A 83 20.37 -1.67 8.88
N ALA A 84 20.58 -1.22 10.12
CA ALA A 84 21.64 -1.75 10.98
C ALA A 84 21.35 -3.18 11.49
N GLY A 85 20.09 -3.61 11.50
CA GLY A 85 19.66 -4.95 11.92
C GLY A 85 19.63 -6.03 10.82
N GLN A 86 20.05 -5.71 9.58
CA GLN A 86 20.03 -6.62 8.43
C GLN A 86 21.42 -7.19 8.06
N ARG A 87 22.36 -7.27 9.01
CA ARG A 87 23.69 -7.89 8.82
C ARG A 87 23.85 -9.15 9.65
#